data_AF-A0A3D4JTC1-F1
#
_entry.id   AF-A0A3D4JTC1-F1
#
_cell.length_a   1.000
_cell.length_b   1.000
_cell.length_c   1.000
_cell.angle_alpha   90.00
_cell.angle_beta   90.00
_cell.angle_gamma   90.00
#
_symmetry.space_group_name_H-M   'P 1'
#
loop_
_entity.id
_entity.type
_entity.pdbx_description
1 polymer ?
#
loop_
_entity_poly.entity_id
_entity_poly.type
_entity_poly.pdbx_seq_one_letter_code
_entity_poly.pdbx_strand_id
1 'polypeptide(L)'
;MYSFSPKLKSTSIILLVVGLVLFAVGFFMNKGITTEKIEHMMEAVHASGHTAPTHSSEMVGPQDHAAHLEHATLQVHNQPLAAIHFVAVFFFGVSCCVLFFYSIQHAAHAGWPIIITRVMEAIASYIPYGGAILIILMILNITHQGHLFHWMDPELTDPNSAHFDVILFEKRIFLNIPFYAVRTFIYVLGASFFAWKLKAQSKKVDETKSRVEYQMLYRWAVGYIAFFGFASAAWAWDWLMSIDPHWYSTMYIWYSMVSCLSSGIAVIILLSVYLKKNGFLPQFNDNHLHDL
;
A
#
# COMPACT_ATOMS: atom_id res chain seq x y z
N MET A 1 14.70 -7.92 -27.61
CA MET A 1 14.55 -8.29 -26.19
C MET A 1 15.26 -7.24 -25.35
N TYR A 2 14.72 -6.88 -24.18
CA TYR A 2 15.37 -5.95 -23.28
C TYR A 2 16.60 -6.62 -22.64
N SER A 3 17.76 -5.99 -22.72
CA SER A 3 18.97 -6.43 -22.02
C SER A 3 19.10 -5.61 -20.74
N PHE A 4 19.09 -6.29 -19.60
CA PHE A 4 19.16 -5.62 -18.30
C PHE A 4 20.53 -4.96 -18.12
N SER A 5 20.53 -3.64 -17.92
CA SER A 5 21.78 -2.89 -17.71
C SER A 5 22.54 -3.43 -16.50
N PRO A 6 23.80 -3.89 -16.64
CA PRO A 6 24.61 -4.33 -15.51
C PRO A 6 24.78 -3.22 -14.46
N LYS A 7 24.87 -1.96 -14.89
CA LYS A 7 24.91 -0.80 -14.00
C LYS A 7 23.61 -0.67 -13.20
N LEU A 8 22.46 -0.79 -13.86
CA LEU A 8 21.16 -0.74 -13.17
C LEU A 8 21.02 -1.87 -12.16
N LYS A 9 21.48 -3.09 -12.50
CA LYS A 9 21.53 -4.22 -11.55
C LYS A 9 22.31 -3.86 -10.29
N SER A 10 23.54 -3.39 -10.46
CA SER A 10 24.41 -3.02 -9.34
C SER A 10 23.81 -1.87 -8.53
N THR A 11 23.30 -0.82 -9.19
CA THR A 11 22.65 0.31 -8.51
C THR A 11 21.42 -0.13 -7.72
N SER A 12 20.55 -0.98 -8.29
CA SER A 12 19.39 -1.52 -7.58
C SER A 12 19.78 -2.33 -6.34
N ILE A 13 20.82 -3.17 -6.44
CA ILE A 13 21.34 -3.92 -5.29
C ILE A 13 21.89 -2.96 -4.23
N ILE A 14 22.67 -1.96 -4.63
CA ILE A 14 23.22 -0.94 -3.71
C ILE A 14 22.08 -0.22 -2.99
N LEU A 15 21.04 0.22 -3.70
CA LEU A 15 19.89 0.90 -3.10
C LEU A 15 19.12 0.00 -2.11
N LEU A 16 18.97 -1.29 -2.43
CA LEU A 16 18.35 -2.26 -1.50
C LEU A 16 19.18 -2.44 -0.23
N VAL A 17 20.50 -2.62 -0.37
CA VAL A 17 21.39 -2.80 0.79
C VAL A 17 21.47 -1.53 1.63
N VAL A 18 21.69 -0.37 1.00
CA VAL A 18 21.75 0.92 1.70
C VAL A 18 20.41 1.21 2.38
N GLY A 19 19.28 0.98 1.71
CA GLY A 19 17.96 1.15 2.29
C GLY A 19 17.74 0.25 3.52
N LEU A 20 18.14 -1.03 3.44
CA LEU A 20 18.04 -1.97 4.56
C LEU A 20 18.95 -1.56 5.74
N VAL A 21 20.17 -1.12 5.46
CA VAL A 21 21.10 -0.63 6.50
C VAL A 21 20.57 0.62 7.18
N LEU A 22 20.11 1.61 6.40
CA LEU A 22 19.54 2.84 6.95
C LEU A 22 18.27 2.57 7.76
N PHE A 23 17.41 1.66 7.30
CA PHE A 23 16.24 1.24 8.06
C PHE A 23 16.64 0.55 9.37
N ALA A 24 17.60 -0.38 9.33
CA ALA A 24 18.06 -1.07 10.54
C ALA A 24 18.66 -0.09 11.56
N VAL A 25 19.52 0.83 11.12
CA VAL A 25 20.06 1.89 11.97
C VAL A 25 18.94 2.73 12.58
N GLY A 26 17.97 3.20 11.77
CA GLY A 26 16.82 3.96 12.25
C GLY A 26 15.95 3.20 13.25
N PHE A 27 15.72 1.91 13.00
CA PHE A 27 14.96 1.02 13.88
C PHE A 27 15.64 0.85 15.25
N PHE A 28 16.95 0.56 15.28
CA PHE A 28 17.68 0.42 16.54
C PHE A 28 17.85 1.74 17.28
N MET A 29 18.05 2.86 16.56
CA MET A 29 18.06 4.19 17.15
C MET A 29 16.70 4.52 17.82
N ASN A 30 15.60 4.21 17.14
CA ASN A 30 14.25 4.42 17.66
C ASN A 30 13.95 3.56 18.89
N LYS A 31 14.33 2.27 18.87
CA LYS A 31 14.22 1.39 20.05
C LYS A 31 15.04 1.85 21.25
N GLY A 32 16.14 2.57 21.03
CA GLY A 32 16.98 3.13 22.08
C GLY A 32 16.48 4.44 22.67
N ILE A 33 15.36 5.00 22.19
CA ILE A 33 14.75 6.21 22.75
C ILE A 33 14.13 5.85 24.09
N THR A 34 14.58 6.50 25.17
CA THR A 34 14.06 6.25 26.52
C THR A 34 12.81 7.07 26.79
N THR A 35 11.98 6.59 27.73
CA THR A 35 10.76 7.28 28.15
C THR A 35 11.02 8.70 28.65
N GLU A 36 12.14 8.96 29.35
CA GLU A 36 12.49 10.31 29.81
C GLU A 36 12.75 11.26 28.64
N LYS A 37 13.38 10.75 27.57
CA LYS A 37 13.59 11.54 26.36
C LYS A 37 12.25 11.85 25.67
N ILE A 38 11.32 10.90 25.65
CA ILE A 38 9.98 11.07 25.08
C ILE A 38 9.17 12.07 25.90
N GLU A 39 9.26 12.02 27.22
CA GLU A 39 8.65 12.98 28.13
C GLU A 39 9.13 14.40 27.84
N HIS A 40 10.44 14.61 27.73
CA HIS A 40 10.98 15.91 27.33
C HIS A 40 10.52 16.38 25.94
N MET A 41 10.35 15.45 24.99
CA MET A 41 9.80 15.78 23.67
C MET A 41 8.33 16.20 23.76
N MET A 42 7.52 15.48 24.55
CA MET A 42 6.11 15.78 24.82
C MET A 42 5.94 17.15 25.49
N GLU A 43 6.74 17.43 26.53
CA GLU A 43 6.75 18.73 27.22
C GLU A 43 7.09 19.88 26.27
N ALA A 44 8.07 19.69 25.39
CA ALA A 44 8.45 20.68 24.39
C ALA A 44 7.32 20.96 23.39
N VAL A 45 6.56 19.94 22.98
CA VAL A 45 5.37 20.09 22.13
C VAL A 45 4.27 20.86 22.86
N HIS A 46 4.00 20.52 24.13
CA HIS A 46 3.02 21.24 24.94
C HIS A 46 3.40 22.72 25.14
N ALA A 47 4.69 23.01 25.37
CA ALA A 47 5.20 24.37 25.49
C ALA A 47 4.99 25.21 24.21
N SER A 48 4.87 24.57 23.05
CA SER A 48 4.55 25.23 21.78
C SER A 48 3.05 25.50 21.56
N GLY A 49 2.19 25.16 22.53
CA GLY A 49 0.74 25.38 22.49
C GLY A 49 -0.05 24.23 21.84
N HIS A 50 0.60 23.12 21.52
CA HIS A 50 -0.05 21.92 20.99
C HIS A 50 -0.41 20.96 22.12
N THR A 51 -1.60 21.12 22.70
CA THR A 51 -2.13 20.26 23.78
C THR A 51 -3.41 19.52 23.39
N ALA A 52 -3.91 19.77 22.18
CA ALA A 52 -5.11 19.11 21.68
C ALA A 52 -4.75 17.73 21.14
N PRO A 53 -5.60 16.72 21.41
CA PRO A 53 -5.36 15.37 20.92
C PRO A 53 -5.41 15.32 19.39
N THR A 54 -4.50 14.56 18.80
CA THR A 54 -4.29 14.52 17.34
C THR A 54 -4.99 13.36 16.64
N HIS A 55 -5.36 12.33 17.40
CA HIS A 55 -6.06 11.15 16.90
C HIS A 55 -6.86 10.46 17.99
N SER A 56 -7.74 9.55 17.60
CA SER A 56 -8.69 8.95 18.55
C SER A 56 -8.11 8.11 19.67
N SER A 57 -6.93 7.52 19.53
CA SER A 57 -6.37 6.75 20.64
C SER A 57 -5.93 7.61 21.83
N GLU A 58 -5.83 8.94 21.68
CA GLU A 58 -5.59 9.87 22.79
C GLU A 58 -6.91 10.30 23.47
N MET A 59 -8.05 10.04 22.84
CA MET A 59 -9.38 10.46 23.33
C MET A 59 -10.01 9.45 24.29
N VAL A 60 -9.47 8.23 24.37
CA VAL A 60 -10.05 7.10 25.09
C VAL A 60 -9.12 6.72 26.25
N GLY A 61 -9.67 6.57 27.45
CA GLY A 61 -8.91 6.22 28.66
C GLY A 61 -8.50 7.43 29.51
N PRO A 62 -7.64 7.21 30.52
CA PRO A 62 -7.19 8.26 31.43
C PRO A 62 -6.49 9.41 30.69
N GLN A 63 -6.68 10.63 31.18
CA GLN A 63 -6.15 11.86 30.56
C GLN A 63 -5.08 12.52 31.44
N ASP A 64 -4.41 11.73 32.27
CA ASP A 64 -3.32 12.20 33.12
C ASP A 64 -1.97 12.16 32.37
N HIS A 65 -0.94 12.71 33.01
CA HIS A 65 0.40 12.78 32.45
C HIS A 65 0.98 11.40 32.14
N ALA A 66 0.69 10.39 32.97
CA ALA A 66 1.21 9.05 32.78
C ALA A 66 0.60 8.39 31.54
N ALA A 67 -0.71 8.53 31.34
CA ALA A 67 -1.40 8.03 30.16
C ALA A 67 -0.94 8.75 28.88
N HIS A 68 -0.75 10.08 28.94
CA HIS A 68 -0.20 10.83 27.81
C HIS A 68 1.22 10.33 27.44
N LEU A 69 2.08 10.16 28.43
CA LEU A 69 3.44 9.65 28.23
C LEU A 69 3.44 8.23 27.64
N GLU A 70 2.51 7.38 28.07
CA GLU A 70 2.31 6.05 27.50
C GLU A 70 1.93 6.11 26.01
N HIS A 71 0.93 6.93 25.65
CA HIS A 71 0.54 7.14 24.25
C HIS A 71 1.68 7.70 23.40
N ALA A 72 2.40 8.72 23.90
CA ALA A 72 3.56 9.28 23.22
C ALA A 72 4.67 8.23 23.02
N THR A 73 4.89 7.37 24.02
CA THR A 73 5.86 6.28 23.94
C THR A 73 5.48 5.26 22.86
N LEU A 74 4.21 4.87 22.80
CA LEU A 74 3.70 4.00 21.74
C LEU A 74 3.84 4.63 20.35
N GLN A 75 3.48 5.90 20.19
CA GLN A 75 3.62 6.62 18.92
C GLN A 75 5.08 6.63 18.43
N VAL A 76 6.01 7.01 19.31
CA VAL A 76 7.43 7.09 18.97
C VAL A 76 7.96 5.72 18.56
N HIS A 77 7.68 4.67 19.33
CA HIS A 77 8.21 3.33 19.01
C HIS A 77 7.56 2.67 17.79
N ASN A 78 6.36 3.08 17.39
CA ASN A 78 5.70 2.59 16.18
C ASN A 78 6.18 3.30 14.88
N GLN A 79 6.93 4.41 14.97
CA GLN A 79 7.37 5.17 13.79
C GLN A 79 8.05 4.33 12.69
N PRO A 80 8.97 3.39 13.00
CA PRO A 80 9.60 2.59 11.95
C PRO A 80 8.61 1.70 11.19
N LEU A 81 7.64 1.13 11.90
CA LEU A 81 6.58 0.30 11.30
C LEU A 81 5.62 1.15 10.47
N ALA A 82 5.25 2.33 10.97
CA ALA A 82 4.37 3.26 10.25
C ALA A 82 5.01 3.71 8.92
N ALA A 83 6.32 3.96 8.93
CA ALA A 83 7.07 4.32 7.73
C ALA A 83 7.08 3.21 6.68
N ILE A 84 7.34 1.95 7.07
CA ILE A 84 7.27 0.82 6.13
C ILE A 84 5.83 0.62 5.64
N HIS A 85 4.83 0.72 6.53
CA HIS A 85 3.43 0.56 6.18
C HIS A 85 2.99 1.55 5.11
N PHE A 86 3.28 2.85 5.29
CA PHE A 86 2.99 3.87 4.30
C PHE A 86 3.59 3.54 2.92
N VAL A 87 4.89 3.21 2.89
CA VAL A 87 5.61 2.91 1.65
C VAL A 87 5.08 1.64 0.98
N ALA A 88 4.80 0.59 1.76
CA ALA A 88 4.29 -0.69 1.27
C ALA A 88 2.89 -0.54 0.65
N VAL A 89 1.98 0.14 1.35
CA VAL A 89 0.62 0.42 0.85
C VAL A 89 0.70 1.26 -0.43
N PHE A 90 1.54 2.29 -0.45
CA PHE A 90 1.70 3.16 -1.63
C PHE A 90 2.18 2.38 -2.86
N PHE A 91 3.31 1.66 -2.78
CA PHE A 91 3.84 0.95 -3.94
C PHE A 91 2.95 -0.24 -4.37
N PHE A 92 2.32 -0.94 -3.42
CA PHE A 92 1.31 -1.96 -3.75
C PHE A 92 0.12 -1.34 -4.49
N GLY A 93 -0.42 -0.22 -3.97
CA GLY A 93 -1.53 0.52 -4.57
C GLY A 93 -1.21 1.02 -5.98
N VAL A 94 -0.02 1.60 -6.18
CA VAL A 94 0.48 2.04 -7.49
C VAL A 94 0.53 0.88 -8.48
N SER A 95 1.12 -0.26 -8.11
CA SER A 95 1.22 -1.42 -9.00
C SER A 95 -0.16 -2.01 -9.35
N CYS A 96 -1.09 -2.07 -8.39
CA CYS A 96 -2.47 -2.48 -8.63
C CYS A 96 -3.20 -1.49 -9.55
N CYS A 97 -3.03 -0.18 -9.38
CA CYS A 97 -3.62 0.84 -10.25
C CYS A 97 -3.07 0.76 -11.69
N VAL A 98 -1.78 0.45 -11.85
CA VAL A 98 -1.20 0.23 -13.19
C VAL A 98 -1.80 -1.01 -13.87
N LEU A 99 -2.01 -2.10 -13.12
CA LEU A 99 -2.70 -3.29 -13.65
C LEU A 99 -4.17 -2.99 -13.98
N PHE A 100 -4.81 -2.10 -13.21
CA PHE A 100 -6.18 -1.66 -13.45
C PHE A 100 -6.24 -0.83 -14.74
N PHE A 101 -5.34 0.13 -14.91
CA PHE A 101 -5.22 0.91 -16.14
C PHE A 101 -4.95 0.02 -17.35
N TYR A 102 -4.01 -0.93 -17.25
CA TYR A 102 -3.77 -1.96 -18.26
C TYR A 102 -5.04 -2.73 -18.63
N SER A 103 -5.82 -3.13 -17.62
CA SER A 103 -7.05 -3.89 -17.83
C SER A 103 -8.14 -3.06 -18.52
N ILE A 104 -8.25 -1.76 -18.18
CA ILE A 104 -9.15 -0.82 -18.87
C ILE A 104 -8.76 -0.71 -20.35
N GLN A 105 -7.48 -0.60 -20.68
CA GLN A 105 -7.04 -0.49 -22.07
C GLN A 105 -7.48 -1.70 -22.91
N HIS A 106 -7.38 -2.91 -22.36
CA HIS A 106 -7.88 -4.11 -23.01
C HIS A 106 -9.40 -4.17 -23.09
N ALA A 107 -10.11 -3.76 -22.04
CA ALA A 107 -11.56 -3.73 -22.01
C ALA A 107 -12.15 -2.70 -22.99
N ALA A 108 -11.47 -1.56 -23.16
CA ALA A 108 -11.85 -0.50 -24.09
C ALA A 108 -11.42 -0.76 -25.54
N HIS A 109 -10.69 -1.86 -25.81
CA HIS A 109 -10.07 -2.12 -27.11
C HIS A 109 -9.21 -0.97 -27.63
N ALA A 110 -8.49 -0.30 -26.72
CA ALA A 110 -7.64 0.84 -27.08
C ALA A 110 -6.43 0.39 -27.92
N GLY A 111 -6.20 1.08 -29.04
CA GLY A 111 -5.10 0.77 -29.97
C GLY A 111 -3.77 1.46 -29.64
N TRP A 112 -3.82 2.65 -29.03
CA TRP A 112 -2.63 3.44 -28.71
C TRP A 112 -1.70 2.81 -27.64
N PRO A 113 -2.18 2.16 -26.56
CA PRO A 113 -1.31 1.74 -25.47
C PRO A 113 -0.61 0.42 -25.77
N ILE A 114 -0.88 -0.21 -26.91
CA ILE A 114 -0.35 -1.54 -27.29
C ILE A 114 1.17 -1.58 -27.12
N ILE A 115 1.87 -0.51 -27.48
CA ILE A 115 3.34 -0.43 -27.37
C ILE A 115 3.86 -0.36 -25.93
N ILE A 116 3.06 0.13 -24.98
CA ILE A 116 3.44 0.30 -23.55
C ILE A 116 2.78 -0.74 -22.63
N THR A 117 1.93 -1.63 -23.15
CA THR A 117 1.32 -2.73 -22.37
C THR A 117 2.35 -3.56 -21.60
N ARG A 118 3.50 -3.84 -22.22
CA ARG A 118 4.61 -4.59 -21.59
C ARG A 118 5.27 -3.82 -20.44
N VAL A 119 5.29 -2.48 -20.50
CA VAL A 119 5.76 -1.64 -19.40
C VAL A 119 4.79 -1.73 -18.23
N MET A 120 3.48 -1.66 -18.50
CA MET A 120 2.45 -1.79 -17.46
C MET A 120 2.51 -3.16 -16.78
N GLU A 121 2.63 -4.25 -17.53
CA GLU A 121 2.81 -5.60 -16.97
C GLU A 121 4.06 -5.73 -16.11
N ALA A 122 5.16 -5.07 -16.50
CA ALA A 122 6.40 -5.07 -15.73
C ALA A 122 6.24 -4.34 -14.38
N ILE A 123 5.57 -3.18 -14.37
CA ILE A 123 5.27 -2.44 -13.13
C ILE A 123 4.32 -3.24 -12.23
N ALA A 124 3.26 -3.82 -12.81
CA ALA A 124 2.31 -4.68 -12.09
C ALA A 124 2.96 -5.95 -11.51
N SER A 125 4.11 -6.38 -12.04
CA SER A 125 4.85 -7.53 -11.50
C SER A 125 5.42 -7.28 -10.10
N TYR A 126 5.38 -6.05 -9.57
CA TYR A 126 5.75 -5.75 -8.19
C TYR A 126 4.67 -6.14 -7.15
N ILE A 127 3.41 -6.32 -7.55
CA ILE A 127 2.27 -6.66 -6.68
C ILE A 127 2.58 -7.78 -5.65
N PRO A 128 3.11 -8.97 -6.04
CA PRO A 128 3.39 -10.02 -5.06
C PRO A 128 4.45 -9.65 -4.03
N TYR A 129 5.42 -8.80 -4.39
CA TYR A 129 6.48 -8.37 -3.48
C TYR A 129 5.99 -7.31 -2.50
N GLY A 130 5.26 -6.29 -2.97
CA GLY A 130 4.60 -5.31 -2.11
C GLY A 130 3.57 -5.97 -1.17
N GLY A 131 2.81 -6.92 -1.72
CA GLY A 131 1.83 -7.69 -0.96
C GLY A 131 2.44 -8.58 0.13
N ALA A 132 3.61 -9.18 -0.13
CA ALA A 132 4.33 -9.95 0.88
C ALA A 132 4.75 -9.08 2.08
N ILE A 133 5.19 -7.84 1.82
CA ILE A 133 5.52 -6.88 2.89
C ILE A 133 4.27 -6.54 3.71
N LEU A 134 3.13 -6.34 3.07
CA LEU A 134 1.85 -6.07 3.76
C LEU A 134 1.39 -7.27 4.62
N ILE A 135 1.59 -8.51 4.15
CA ILE A 135 1.31 -9.71 4.96
C ILE A 135 2.23 -9.78 6.18
N ILE A 136 3.52 -9.44 6.03
CA ILE A 136 4.45 -9.39 7.17
C ILE A 136 3.99 -8.33 8.18
N LEU A 137 3.64 -7.13 7.73
CA LEU A 137 3.11 -6.06 8.60
C LEU A 137 1.82 -6.48 9.29
N MET A 138 0.91 -7.14 8.57
CA MET A 138 -0.31 -7.71 9.15
C MET A 138 0.05 -8.69 10.28
N ILE A 139 0.98 -9.62 10.06
CA ILE A 139 1.44 -10.58 11.09
C ILE A 139 2.01 -9.86 12.31
N LEU A 140 2.84 -8.82 12.11
CA LEU A 140 3.43 -8.06 13.21
C LEU A 140 2.36 -7.35 14.05
N ASN A 141 1.30 -6.81 13.43
CA ASN A 141 0.22 -6.15 14.16
C ASN A 141 -0.66 -7.15 14.92
N ILE A 142 -1.07 -8.26 14.30
CA ILE A 142 -1.94 -9.26 14.97
C ILE A 142 -1.23 -10.02 16.10
N THR A 143 0.10 -10.05 16.09
CA THR A 143 0.92 -10.66 17.16
C THR A 143 1.33 -9.64 18.23
N HIS A 144 0.80 -8.41 18.17
CA HIS A 144 1.12 -7.31 19.08
C HIS A 144 2.62 -6.97 19.14
N GLN A 145 3.35 -7.23 18.05
CA GLN A 145 4.74 -6.78 17.87
C GLN A 145 4.81 -5.39 17.22
N GLY A 146 3.70 -4.94 16.64
CA GLY A 146 3.47 -3.59 16.16
C GLY A 146 2.08 -3.13 16.57
N HIS A 147 1.92 -1.85 16.86
CA HIS A 147 0.63 -1.27 17.28
C HIS A 147 0.22 -0.13 16.34
N LEU A 148 0.16 -0.41 15.03
CA LEU A 148 -0.31 0.59 14.04
C LEU A 148 -1.83 0.78 14.07
N PHE A 149 -2.56 -0.26 14.48
CA PHE A 149 -4.01 -0.31 14.51
C PHE A 149 -4.47 -0.46 15.95
N HIS A 150 -4.80 0.66 16.60
CA HIS A 150 -5.15 0.63 18.03
C HIS A 150 -6.39 -0.21 18.32
N TRP A 151 -7.33 -0.30 17.38
CA TRP A 151 -8.55 -1.12 17.49
C TRP A 151 -8.29 -2.62 17.64
N MET A 152 -7.05 -3.09 17.46
CA MET A 152 -6.66 -4.47 17.72
C MET A 152 -6.47 -4.76 19.22
N ASP A 153 -6.53 -3.75 20.07
CA ASP A 153 -6.54 -3.92 21.53
C ASP A 153 -7.89 -4.50 22.00
N PRO A 154 -7.90 -5.68 22.64
CA PRO A 154 -9.13 -6.27 23.15
C PRO A 154 -9.84 -5.41 24.20
N GLU A 155 -9.11 -4.59 24.97
CA GLU A 155 -9.69 -3.76 26.03
C GLU A 155 -10.66 -2.71 25.52
N LEU A 156 -10.47 -2.24 24.27
CA LEU A 156 -11.35 -1.25 23.63
C LEU A 156 -12.74 -1.82 23.30
N THR A 157 -12.90 -3.15 23.28
CA THR A 157 -14.16 -3.83 22.92
C THR A 157 -14.82 -4.56 24.08
N ASP A 158 -14.22 -4.60 25.27
CA ASP A 158 -14.83 -5.18 26.47
C ASP A 158 -15.66 -4.11 27.23
N PRO A 159 -16.99 -4.27 27.35
CA PRO A 159 -17.84 -3.34 28.08
C PRO A 159 -17.47 -3.13 29.56
N ASN A 160 -16.66 -4.02 30.13
CA ASN A 160 -16.23 -3.95 31.53
C ASN A 160 -14.85 -3.29 31.69
N SER A 161 -14.14 -2.99 30.60
CA SER A 161 -12.84 -2.33 30.64
C SER A 161 -12.98 -0.83 30.91
N ALA A 162 -12.00 -0.25 31.60
CA ALA A 162 -11.85 1.19 31.75
C ALA A 162 -11.56 1.89 30.41
N HIS A 163 -11.04 1.15 29.43
CA HIS A 163 -10.72 1.63 28.09
C HIS A 163 -11.83 1.32 27.07
N PHE A 164 -13.02 0.91 27.51
CA PHE A 164 -14.12 0.58 26.61
C PHE A 164 -14.47 1.74 25.65
N ASP A 165 -14.53 1.43 24.37
CA ASP A 165 -14.92 2.35 23.32
C ASP A 165 -16.16 1.84 22.58
N VAL A 166 -17.27 2.55 22.75
CA VAL A 166 -18.56 2.23 22.13
C VAL A 166 -18.50 2.25 20.60
N ILE A 167 -17.70 3.14 19.99
CA ILE A 167 -17.59 3.25 18.54
C ILE A 167 -16.86 2.02 17.99
N LEU A 168 -15.79 1.60 18.64
CA LEU A 168 -15.06 0.39 18.27
C LEU A 168 -15.86 -0.88 18.52
N PHE A 169 -16.59 -0.93 19.62
CA PHE A 169 -17.51 -2.03 19.88
C PHE A 169 -18.50 -2.19 18.72
N GLU A 170 -19.16 -1.13 18.26
CA GLU A 170 -20.08 -1.20 17.12
C GLU A 170 -19.38 -1.62 15.81
N LYS A 171 -18.11 -1.23 15.63
CA LYS A 171 -17.31 -1.57 14.44
C LYS A 171 -16.69 -2.97 14.48
N ARG A 172 -16.75 -3.70 15.61
CA ARG A 172 -16.10 -5.02 15.81
C ARG A 172 -16.48 -6.08 14.77
N ILE A 173 -17.66 -5.97 14.17
CA ILE A 173 -18.10 -6.88 13.09
C ILE A 173 -17.17 -6.78 11.87
N PHE A 174 -16.66 -5.57 11.57
CA PHE A 174 -15.73 -5.33 10.47
C PHE A 174 -14.27 -5.27 10.94
N LEU A 175 -14.00 -4.52 12.02
CA LEU A 175 -12.69 -4.35 12.64
C LEU A 175 -12.47 -5.44 13.70
N ASN A 176 -12.13 -6.64 13.24
CA ASN A 176 -11.64 -7.71 14.09
C ASN A 176 -10.47 -8.41 13.41
N ILE A 177 -9.56 -8.97 14.23
CA ILE A 177 -8.30 -9.58 13.79
C ILE A 177 -8.52 -10.69 12.75
N PRO A 178 -9.40 -11.70 12.96
CA PRO A 178 -9.59 -12.77 11.99
C PRO A 178 -10.09 -12.27 10.63
N PHE A 179 -11.09 -11.39 10.63
CA PHE A 179 -11.69 -10.90 9.40
C PHE A 179 -10.73 -9.97 8.64
N TYR A 180 -10.01 -9.09 9.34
CA TYR A 180 -8.93 -8.27 8.78
C TYR A 180 -7.83 -9.11 8.11
N ALA A 181 -7.41 -10.20 8.77
CA ALA A 181 -6.38 -11.09 8.21
C ALA A 181 -6.85 -11.78 6.92
N VAL A 182 -8.06 -12.35 6.94
CA VAL A 182 -8.67 -12.98 5.75
C VAL A 182 -8.80 -11.99 4.60
N ARG A 183 -9.29 -10.77 4.88
CA ARG A 183 -9.41 -9.71 3.87
C ARG A 183 -8.07 -9.32 3.27
N THR A 184 -7.06 -9.12 4.11
CA THR A 184 -5.69 -8.81 3.67
C THR A 184 -5.13 -9.90 2.74
N PHE A 185 -5.35 -11.19 3.07
CA PHE A 185 -4.98 -12.29 2.17
C PHE A 185 -5.74 -12.25 0.85
N ILE A 186 -7.06 -11.99 0.86
CA ILE A 186 -7.86 -11.87 -0.36
C ILE A 186 -7.31 -10.76 -1.26
N TYR A 187 -6.97 -9.60 -0.70
CA TYR A 187 -6.43 -8.47 -1.46
C TYR A 187 -5.09 -8.82 -2.11
N VAL A 188 -4.15 -9.32 -1.31
CA VAL A 188 -2.79 -9.61 -1.77
C VAL A 188 -2.75 -10.80 -2.72
N LEU A 189 -3.34 -11.92 -2.35
CA LEU A 189 -3.33 -13.14 -3.17
C LEU A 189 -4.20 -12.96 -4.41
N GLY A 190 -5.34 -12.29 -4.29
CA GLY A 190 -6.21 -11.98 -5.43
C GLY A 190 -5.50 -11.10 -6.45
N ALA A 191 -4.93 -9.97 -6.02
CA ALA A 191 -4.19 -9.08 -6.92
C ALA A 191 -2.97 -9.78 -7.55
N SER A 192 -2.23 -10.57 -6.77
CA SER A 192 -1.07 -11.33 -7.25
C SER A 192 -1.48 -12.40 -8.28
N PHE A 193 -2.60 -13.10 -8.04
CA PHE A 193 -3.16 -14.06 -8.97
C PHE A 193 -3.52 -13.41 -10.30
N PHE A 194 -4.22 -12.26 -10.27
CA PHE A 194 -4.58 -11.55 -11.49
C PHE A 194 -3.37 -11.02 -12.25
N ALA A 195 -2.37 -10.47 -11.54
CA ALA A 195 -1.12 -10.01 -12.15
C ALA A 195 -0.40 -11.15 -12.89
N TRP A 196 -0.28 -12.32 -12.25
CA TRP A 196 0.27 -13.51 -12.87
C TRP A 196 -0.57 -13.99 -14.05
N LYS A 197 -1.90 -14.09 -13.87
CA LYS A 197 -2.81 -14.67 -14.86
C LYS A 197 -2.91 -13.81 -16.12
N LEU A 198 -3.04 -12.49 -15.97
CA LEU A 198 -3.09 -11.55 -17.09
C LEU A 198 -1.79 -11.56 -17.88
N LYS A 199 -0.64 -11.54 -17.20
CA LYS A 199 0.68 -11.63 -17.84
C LYS A 199 0.88 -12.94 -18.58
N ALA A 200 0.52 -14.07 -17.96
CA ALA A 200 0.60 -15.39 -18.58
C ALA A 200 -0.30 -15.49 -19.83
N GLN A 201 -1.53 -14.97 -19.74
CA GLN A 201 -2.46 -14.96 -20.87
C GLN A 201 -1.97 -14.04 -22.00
N SER A 202 -1.43 -12.88 -21.66
CA SER A 202 -0.85 -11.93 -22.60
C SER A 202 0.34 -12.51 -23.37
N LYS A 203 1.21 -13.27 -22.69
CA LYS A 203 2.28 -14.04 -23.34
C LYS A 203 1.73 -15.11 -24.30
N LYS A 204 0.66 -15.81 -23.90
CA LYS A 204 0.01 -16.83 -24.76
C LYS A 204 -0.60 -16.22 -26.02
N VAL A 205 -1.11 -14.99 -25.94
CA VAL A 205 -1.58 -14.23 -27.12
C VAL A 205 -0.42 -13.99 -28.09
N ASP A 206 0.77 -13.62 -27.60
CA ASP A 206 1.95 -13.42 -28.48
C ASP A 206 2.41 -14.73 -29.16
N GLU A 207 2.40 -15.84 -28.41
CA GLU A 207 2.84 -17.15 -28.90
C GLU A 207 1.86 -17.73 -29.95
N THR A 208 0.55 -17.66 -29.67
CA THR A 208 -0.48 -18.29 -30.51
C THR A 208 -1.04 -17.37 -31.60
N LYS A 209 -0.99 -16.06 -31.38
CA LYS A 209 -1.66 -15.03 -32.20
C LYS A 209 -3.16 -15.31 -32.41
N SER A 210 -3.77 -16.07 -31.49
CA SER A 210 -5.16 -16.53 -31.60
C SER A 210 -6.14 -15.52 -31.03
N ARG A 211 -7.23 -15.27 -31.78
CA ARG A 211 -8.35 -14.43 -31.32
C ARG A 211 -9.02 -14.98 -30.06
N VAL A 212 -9.03 -16.32 -29.90
CA VAL A 212 -9.62 -16.98 -28.73
C VAL A 212 -8.83 -16.65 -27.46
N GLU A 213 -7.51 -16.63 -27.56
CA GLU A 213 -6.64 -16.29 -26.42
C GLU A 213 -6.72 -14.80 -26.07
N TYR A 214 -6.91 -13.92 -27.07
CA TYR A 214 -7.18 -12.50 -26.84
C TYR A 214 -8.53 -12.30 -26.14
N GLN A 215 -9.58 -13.02 -26.55
CA GLN A 215 -10.88 -12.97 -25.88
C GLN A 215 -10.77 -13.41 -24.41
N MET A 216 -9.92 -14.40 -24.12
CA MET A 216 -9.66 -14.83 -22.76
C MET A 216 -8.91 -13.76 -21.96
N LEU A 217 -7.92 -13.07 -22.55
CA LEU A 217 -7.24 -11.92 -21.93
C LEU A 217 -8.25 -10.82 -21.55
N TYR A 218 -9.14 -10.46 -22.49
CA TYR A 218 -10.22 -9.51 -22.25
C TYR A 218 -11.10 -9.91 -21.05
N ARG A 219 -11.52 -11.18 -20.98
CA ARG A 219 -12.35 -11.68 -19.87
C ARG A 219 -11.65 -11.59 -18.52
N TRP A 220 -10.36 -11.92 -18.47
CA TRP A 220 -9.57 -11.75 -17.25
C TRP A 220 -9.35 -10.28 -16.88
N ALA A 221 -9.22 -9.39 -17.87
CA ALA A 221 -9.08 -7.95 -17.64
C ALA A 221 -10.37 -7.38 -17.01
N VAL A 222 -11.54 -7.73 -17.55
CA VAL A 222 -12.85 -7.38 -16.95
C VAL A 222 -12.98 -7.96 -15.54
N GLY A 223 -12.54 -9.20 -15.33
CA GLY A 223 -12.50 -9.82 -14.00
C GLY A 223 -11.63 -9.03 -13.01
N TYR A 224 -10.46 -8.56 -13.43
CA TYR A 224 -9.60 -7.74 -12.59
C TYR A 224 -10.20 -6.36 -12.30
N ILE A 225 -10.85 -5.71 -13.27
CA ILE A 225 -11.55 -4.45 -13.07
C ILE A 225 -12.59 -4.58 -11.95
N ALA A 226 -13.40 -5.65 -11.99
CA ALA A 226 -14.40 -5.91 -10.95
C ALA A 226 -13.75 -6.19 -9.59
N PHE A 227 -12.73 -7.07 -9.55
CA PHE A 227 -11.99 -7.35 -8.32
C PHE A 227 -11.36 -6.08 -7.72
N PHE A 228 -10.66 -5.29 -8.54
CA PHE A 228 -10.01 -4.06 -8.13
C PHE A 228 -11.00 -3.02 -7.62
N GLY A 229 -12.18 -2.88 -8.24
CA GLY A 229 -13.21 -1.94 -7.80
C GLY A 229 -13.64 -2.16 -6.34
N PHE A 230 -13.84 -3.42 -5.93
CA PHE A 230 -14.18 -3.74 -4.54
C PHE A 230 -12.97 -3.80 -3.62
N ALA A 231 -11.87 -4.41 -4.07
CA ALA A 231 -10.67 -4.59 -3.26
C ALA A 231 -10.01 -3.24 -2.94
N SER A 232 -9.96 -2.31 -3.90
CA SER A 232 -9.36 -0.98 -3.69
C SER A 232 -10.09 -0.14 -2.66
N ALA A 233 -11.41 -0.26 -2.63
CA ALA A 233 -12.20 0.37 -1.59
C ALA A 233 -11.89 -0.25 -0.21
N ALA A 234 -11.95 -1.58 -0.15
CA ALA A 234 -11.86 -2.30 1.10
C ALA A 234 -10.47 -2.21 1.74
N TRP A 235 -9.38 -2.27 0.96
CA TRP A 235 -8.03 -2.10 1.51
C TRP A 235 -7.74 -0.67 1.95
N ALA A 236 -8.41 0.35 1.41
CA ALA A 236 -8.24 1.72 1.91
C ALA A 236 -8.97 1.90 3.25
N TRP A 237 -10.09 1.20 3.47
CA TRP A 237 -10.69 1.11 4.80
C TRP A 237 -9.75 0.41 5.78
N ASP A 238 -9.20 -0.74 5.39
CA ASP A 238 -8.36 -1.55 6.28
C ASP A 238 -6.98 -0.94 6.55
N TRP A 239 -6.23 -0.53 5.53
CA TRP A 239 -4.83 -0.14 5.70
C TRP A 239 -4.62 1.36 5.91
N LEU A 240 -5.61 2.20 5.61
CA LEU A 240 -5.44 3.66 5.74
C LEU A 240 -6.43 4.24 6.76
N MET A 241 -7.73 4.06 6.53
CA MET A 241 -8.76 4.67 7.38
C MET A 241 -8.78 4.06 8.78
N SER A 242 -8.58 2.74 8.92
CA SER A 242 -8.65 2.07 10.22
C SER A 242 -7.50 2.42 11.17
N ILE A 243 -6.49 3.17 10.72
CA ILE A 243 -5.46 3.74 11.61
C ILE A 243 -6.11 4.68 12.62
N ASP A 244 -7.10 5.47 12.18
CA ASP A 244 -7.99 6.22 13.07
C ASP A 244 -9.45 5.75 12.89
N PRO A 245 -9.89 4.79 13.71
CA PRO A 245 -11.22 4.20 13.60
C PRO A 245 -12.34 5.10 14.09
N HIS A 246 -12.10 6.27 14.69
CA HIS A 246 -13.19 7.21 15.01
C HIS A 246 -13.50 8.12 13.83
N TRP A 247 -12.55 8.31 12.93
CA TRP A 247 -12.75 9.06 11.72
C TRP A 247 -13.39 8.19 10.62
N TYR A 248 -14.25 8.80 9.80
CA TYR A 248 -14.81 8.15 8.63
C TYR A 248 -15.00 9.14 7.49
N SER A 249 -14.80 8.68 6.26
CA SER A 249 -15.05 9.48 5.06
C SER A 249 -15.37 8.58 3.87
N THR A 250 -16.51 8.85 3.24
CA THR A 250 -16.96 8.08 2.06
C THR A 250 -16.10 8.36 0.83
N MET A 251 -15.49 9.55 0.71
CA MET A 251 -14.68 9.92 -0.46
C MET A 251 -13.21 9.48 -0.35
N TYR A 252 -12.78 9.04 0.85
CA TYR A 252 -11.39 8.71 1.10
C TYR A 252 -10.87 7.53 0.26
N ILE A 253 -11.76 6.59 -0.04
CA ILE A 253 -11.49 5.46 -0.94
C ILE A 253 -11.12 5.92 -2.36
N TRP A 254 -11.89 6.87 -2.92
CA TRP A 254 -11.60 7.46 -4.22
C TRP A 254 -10.33 8.30 -4.19
N TYR A 255 -10.13 9.08 -3.12
CA TYR A 255 -8.92 9.88 -2.92
C TYR A 255 -7.66 9.01 -2.96
N SER A 256 -7.65 7.90 -2.21
CA SER A 256 -6.53 6.94 -2.19
C SER A 256 -6.28 6.31 -3.56
N MET A 257 -7.34 5.82 -4.21
CA MET A 257 -7.24 5.17 -5.52
C MET A 257 -6.73 6.13 -6.61
N VAL A 258 -7.27 7.35 -6.68
CA VAL A 258 -6.87 8.35 -7.68
C VAL A 258 -5.44 8.81 -7.45
N SER A 259 -5.01 8.96 -6.19
CA SER A 259 -3.62 9.29 -5.85
C SER A 259 -2.64 8.22 -6.33
N CYS A 260 -2.98 6.94 -6.14
CA CYS A 260 -2.18 5.82 -6.64
C CYS A 260 -2.22 5.71 -8.16
N LEU A 261 -3.38 5.95 -8.80
CA LEU A 261 -3.51 5.91 -10.26
C LEU A 261 -2.70 7.00 -10.93
N SER A 262 -2.81 8.26 -10.48
CA SER A 262 -2.01 9.38 -10.99
C SER A 262 -0.51 9.10 -10.87
N SER A 263 -0.08 8.59 -9.70
CA SER A 263 1.30 8.15 -9.49
C SER A 263 1.71 7.00 -10.41
N GLY A 264 0.81 6.06 -10.67
CA GLY A 264 1.02 4.95 -11.61
C GLY A 264 1.22 5.40 -13.05
N ILE A 265 0.43 6.37 -13.52
CA ILE A 265 0.63 6.99 -14.84
C ILE A 265 2.00 7.67 -14.92
N ALA A 266 2.40 8.43 -13.88
CA ALA A 266 3.73 9.04 -13.83
C ALA A 266 4.85 7.99 -13.91
N VAL A 267 4.72 6.85 -13.22
CA VAL A 267 5.68 5.74 -13.31
C VAL A 267 5.73 5.13 -14.73
N ILE A 268 4.59 4.97 -15.40
CA ILE A 268 4.52 4.51 -16.79
C ILE A 268 5.26 5.48 -17.72
N ILE A 269 5.04 6.80 -17.56
CA ILE A 269 5.72 7.84 -18.36
C ILE A 269 7.23 7.77 -18.16
N LEU A 270 7.69 7.80 -16.91
CA LEU A 270 9.13 7.80 -16.58
C LEU A 270 9.83 6.56 -17.16
N LEU A 271 9.23 5.38 -17.02
CA LEU A 271 9.81 4.15 -17.56
C LEU A 271 9.75 4.10 -19.08
N SER A 272 8.66 4.55 -19.71
CA SER A 272 8.53 4.57 -21.17
C SER A 272 9.53 5.52 -21.81
N VAL A 273 9.73 6.72 -21.24
CA VAL A 273 10.73 7.70 -21.68
C VAL A 273 12.15 7.14 -21.49
N TYR A 274 12.43 6.53 -20.34
CA TYR A 274 13.72 5.87 -20.09
C TYR A 274 14.02 4.78 -21.11
N LEU A 275 13.05 3.90 -21.41
CA LEU A 275 13.21 2.83 -22.38
C LEU A 275 13.35 3.35 -23.82
N LYS A 276 12.61 4.41 -24.20
CA LYS A 276 12.78 5.10 -25.49
C LYS A 276 14.18 5.67 -25.63
N LYS A 277 14.69 6.38 -24.63
CA LYS A 277 16.04 6.96 -24.63
C LYS A 277 17.14 5.91 -24.81
N ASN A 278 16.93 4.70 -24.29
CA ASN A 278 17.86 3.58 -24.42
C ASN A 278 17.59 2.67 -25.64
N GLY A 279 16.66 3.04 -26.54
CA GLY A 279 16.39 2.32 -27.77
C GLY A 279 15.54 1.05 -27.63
N PHE A 280 14.96 0.78 -26.45
CA PHE A 280 14.13 -0.41 -26.21
C PHE A 280 12.65 -0.22 -26.54
N LEU A 281 12.22 1.02 -26.82
CA LEU A 281 10.86 1.40 -27.17
C LEU A 281 10.84 2.34 -28.40
N PRO A 282 11.33 1.91 -29.58
CA PRO A 282 11.52 2.79 -30.74
C PRO A 282 10.21 3.31 -31.34
N GLN A 283 9.10 2.61 -31.11
CA GLN A 283 7.77 2.99 -31.60
C GLN A 283 7.08 4.03 -30.70
N PHE A 284 7.61 4.28 -29.50
CA PHE A 284 7.07 5.30 -28.59
C PHE A 284 7.41 6.70 -29.12
N ASN A 285 6.37 7.47 -29.46
CA ASN A 285 6.49 8.81 -30.04
C ASN A 285 5.72 9.83 -29.20
N ASP A 286 5.75 11.09 -29.64
CA ASP A 286 5.24 12.21 -28.85
C ASP A 286 3.70 12.17 -28.70
N ASN A 287 2.99 11.52 -29.63
CA ASN A 287 1.54 11.31 -29.51
C ASN A 287 1.21 10.34 -28.36
N HIS A 288 1.98 9.27 -28.20
CA HIS A 288 1.78 8.34 -27.09
C HIS A 288 2.13 8.97 -25.73
N LEU A 289 3.08 9.90 -25.71
CA LEU A 289 3.40 10.67 -24.52
C LEU A 289 2.31 11.72 -24.22
N HIS A 290 1.71 12.31 -25.25
CA HIS A 290 0.60 13.25 -25.09
C HIS A 290 -0.68 12.57 -24.57
N ASP A 291 -0.92 11.31 -24.95
CA ASP A 291 -2.08 10.53 -24.46
C ASP A 291 -1.91 10.05 -23.00
N LEU A 292 -0.68 10.00 -22.48
CA LEU A 292 -0.35 9.61 -21.10
C LEU A 292 -0.37 10.81 -20.15
#